data_AF-A0A964VB18-F1
#
_entry.id   AF-A0A964VB18-F1
#
_cell.length_a   1.000
_cell.length_b   1.000
_cell.length_c   1.000
_cell.angle_alpha   90.00
_cell.angle_beta   90.00
_cell.angle_gamma   90.00
#
_symmetry.space_group_name_H-M   'P 1'
#
loop_
_entity.id
_entity.type
_entity.pdbx_description
1 polymer ?
#
loop_
_entity_poly.entity_id
_entity_poly.type
_entity_poly.pdbx_seq_one_letter_code
_entity_poly.pdbx_strand_id
1 'polypeptide(L)'
;MSEKPEDHELSGEDVDLPDGTCCFPYIEDETGINPLLLSLVQLVVFVAGSDKAIVNQEAAGPILDMVSDYMGRLGDLEVNKLKSEMNALIEQCRKDGWEKGHLEILHSFLDDIGAGAG
;
A
#
# COMPACT_ATOMS: atom_id res chain seq x y z
N MET A 1 -33.49 0.54 -18.71
CA MET A 1 -32.14 0.92 -19.14
C MET A 1 -31.27 0.70 -17.92
N SER A 2 -30.46 -0.36 -17.91
CA SER A 2 -29.48 -0.55 -16.85
C SER A 2 -28.32 0.38 -17.17
N GLU A 3 -28.11 1.39 -16.34
CA GLU A 3 -26.86 2.15 -16.34
C GLU A 3 -25.73 1.13 -16.18
N LYS A 4 -24.85 1.08 -17.17
CA LYS A 4 -23.56 0.40 -17.02
C LYS A 4 -22.85 1.08 -15.85
N PRO A 5 -22.23 0.32 -14.93
CA PRO A 5 -21.31 0.94 -14.00
C PRO A 5 -20.26 1.65 -14.84
N GLU A 6 -20.08 2.94 -14.61
CA GLU A 6 -19.01 3.70 -15.23
C GLU A 6 -17.71 2.99 -14.86
N ASP A 7 -16.99 2.51 -15.87
CA ASP A 7 -15.61 2.08 -15.71
C ASP A 7 -14.86 3.31 -15.20
N HIS A 8 -14.72 3.43 -13.88
CA HIS A 8 -13.86 4.39 -13.25
C HIS A 8 -12.44 3.89 -13.55
N GLU A 9 -11.96 4.19 -14.76
CA GLU A 9 -10.55 4.15 -15.07
C GLU A 9 -9.89 5.07 -14.05
N LEU A 10 -9.34 4.49 -12.98
CA LEU A 10 -8.37 5.17 -12.13
C LEU A 10 -7.11 5.34 -12.97
N SER A 11 -7.18 6.19 -14.01
CA SER A 11 -6.01 6.63 -14.73
C SER A 11 -5.10 7.29 -13.71
N GLY A 12 -3.82 6.97 -13.70
CA GLY A 12 -2.83 7.48 -12.75
C GLY A 12 -2.57 9.00 -12.78
N GLU A 13 -3.50 9.80 -13.32
CA GLU A 13 -3.50 11.25 -13.31
C GLU A 13 -4.67 11.78 -12.46
N ASP A 14 -4.29 12.51 -11.40
CA ASP A 14 -5.05 13.51 -10.66
C ASP A 14 -6.37 13.09 -9.99
N VAL A 15 -6.28 12.21 -9.00
CA VAL A 15 -7.20 12.33 -7.87
C VAL A 15 -6.79 13.61 -7.13
N ASP A 16 -7.64 14.65 -7.15
CA ASP A 16 -7.44 15.89 -6.40
C ASP A 16 -7.55 15.58 -4.89
N LEU A 17 -6.46 15.06 -4.35
CA LEU A 17 -6.36 14.68 -2.95
C LEU A 17 -6.03 15.92 -2.13
N PRO A 18 -6.65 16.10 -0.96
CA PRO A 18 -6.33 17.21 -0.09
C PRO A 18 -4.83 17.28 0.24
N ASP A 19 -4.29 18.49 0.39
CA ASP A 19 -2.93 18.71 0.87
C ASP A 19 -2.67 17.94 2.16
N GLY A 20 -1.49 17.31 2.24
CA GLY A 20 -1.10 16.46 3.36
C GLY A 20 -1.60 15.01 3.25
N THR A 21 -2.25 14.64 2.16
CA THR A 21 -2.55 13.23 1.85
C THR A 21 -1.28 12.50 1.44
N CYS A 22 -0.98 11.39 2.10
CA CYS A 22 0.08 10.48 1.69
C CYS A 22 -0.53 9.36 0.83
N CYS A 23 -0.05 9.20 -0.38
CA CYS A 23 -0.51 8.18 -1.30
C CYS A 23 0.61 7.84 -2.28
N PHE A 24 0.64 6.60 -2.74
CA PHE A 24 1.45 6.28 -3.90
C PHE A 24 0.69 6.55 -5.21
N PRO A 25 1.42 6.80 -6.31
CA PRO A 25 0.85 6.76 -7.65
C PRO A 25 0.14 5.43 -7.92
N TYR A 26 -0.83 5.46 -8.83
CA TYR A 26 -1.50 4.25 -9.29
C TYR A 26 -0.50 3.27 -9.92
N ILE A 27 -0.67 1.98 -9.64
CA ILE A 27 0.14 0.90 -10.18
C ILE A 27 -0.76 0.09 -11.11
N GLU A 28 -0.39 0.00 -12.38
CA GLU A 28 -1.21 -0.68 -13.39
C GLU A 28 -1.27 -2.21 -13.18
N ASP A 29 -2.39 -2.80 -13.63
CA ASP A 29 -2.67 -4.23 -13.50
C ASP A 29 -1.64 -5.13 -14.24
N GLU A 30 -0.93 -4.57 -15.23
CA GLU A 30 0.08 -5.28 -16.02
C GLU A 30 1.29 -5.74 -15.19
N THR A 31 1.44 -5.23 -13.97
CA THR A 31 2.55 -5.55 -13.07
C THR A 31 2.49 -6.97 -12.49
N GLY A 32 1.31 -7.60 -12.50
CA GLY A 32 1.12 -8.95 -11.94
C GLY A 32 1.31 -9.04 -10.42
N ILE A 33 1.39 -7.90 -9.73
CA ILE A 33 1.48 -7.82 -8.28
C ILE A 33 0.11 -8.13 -7.68
N ASN A 34 0.09 -8.82 -6.54
CA ASN A 34 -1.14 -9.17 -5.86
C ASN A 34 -1.94 -7.92 -5.47
N PRO A 35 -3.17 -7.74 -5.97
CA PRO A 35 -3.98 -6.54 -5.68
C PRO A 35 -4.28 -6.36 -4.19
N LEU A 36 -4.31 -7.44 -3.40
CA LEU A 36 -4.49 -7.37 -1.95
C LEU A 36 -3.27 -6.74 -1.26
N LEU A 37 -2.06 -7.04 -1.74
CA LEU A 37 -0.83 -6.43 -1.24
C LEU A 37 -0.78 -4.95 -1.60
N LEU A 38 -1.08 -4.60 -2.86
CA LEU A 38 -1.16 -3.20 -3.30
C LEU A 38 -2.16 -2.39 -2.48
N SER A 39 -3.34 -2.96 -2.25
CA SER A 39 -4.39 -2.32 -1.44
C SER A 39 -3.95 -2.11 0.01
N LEU A 40 -3.27 -3.09 0.60
CA LEU A 40 -2.78 -3.00 1.98
C LEU A 40 -1.68 -1.94 2.10
N VAL A 41 -0.73 -1.91 1.16
CA VAL A 41 0.33 -0.90 1.11
C VAL A 41 -0.27 0.50 1.01
N GLN A 42 -1.18 0.71 0.06
CA GLN A 42 -1.84 2.00 -0.13
C GLN A 42 -2.61 2.44 1.13
N LEU A 43 -3.34 1.51 1.77
CA LEU A 43 -4.09 1.78 3.00
C LEU A 43 -3.16 2.21 4.13
N VAL A 44 -2.11 1.44 4.40
CA VAL A 44 -1.20 1.72 5.51
C VAL A 44 -0.45 3.02 5.29
N VAL A 45 0.04 3.28 4.07
CA VAL A 45 0.72 4.54 3.74
C VAL A 45 -0.23 5.73 3.89
N PHE A 46 -1.47 5.61 3.42
CA PHE A 46 -2.47 6.65 3.62
C PHE A 46 -2.76 6.90 5.09
N VAL A 47 -3.03 5.85 5.85
CA VAL A 47 -3.42 5.95 7.26
C VAL A 47 -2.26 6.45 8.13
N ALA A 48 -1.05 5.93 7.96
CA ALA A 48 0.10 6.28 8.79
C ALA A 48 0.83 7.54 8.33
N GLY A 49 0.83 7.82 7.02
CA GLY A 49 1.62 8.90 6.41
C GLY A 49 0.87 10.21 6.24
N SER A 50 -0.48 10.19 6.19
CA SER A 50 -1.25 11.43 5.98
C SER A 50 -1.31 12.31 7.22
N ASP A 51 -1.40 13.61 7.00
CA ASP A 51 -1.49 14.61 8.05
C ASP A 51 -2.72 14.41 8.96
N LYS A 52 -2.65 14.92 10.19
CA LYS A 52 -3.74 14.86 11.18
C LYS A 52 -5.03 15.55 10.74
N ALA A 53 -4.95 16.44 9.75
CA ALA A 53 -6.11 17.06 9.12
C ALA A 53 -6.88 16.09 8.22
N ILE A 54 -6.22 15.03 7.73
CA ILE A 54 -6.77 14.03 6.81
C ILE A 54 -7.18 12.77 7.58
N VAL A 55 -6.27 12.26 8.43
CA VAL A 55 -6.49 11.02 9.19
C VAL A 55 -6.43 11.31 10.68
N ASN A 56 -7.43 10.82 11.43
CA ASN A 56 -7.39 10.84 12.88
C ASN A 56 -6.38 9.79 13.38
N GLN A 57 -5.15 10.25 13.63
CA GLN A 57 -4.05 9.38 14.04
C GLN A 57 -4.28 8.66 15.39
N GLU A 58 -5.07 9.24 16.30
CA GLU A 58 -5.40 8.59 17.58
C GLU A 58 -6.32 7.38 17.40
N ALA A 59 -7.23 7.45 16.41
CA ALA A 59 -8.09 6.32 16.05
C ALA A 59 -7.38 5.33 15.11
N ALA A 60 -6.48 5.82 14.26
CA ALA A 60 -5.74 5.02 13.29
C ALA A 60 -4.75 4.04 13.94
N GLY A 61 -4.02 4.48 14.97
CA GLY A 61 -3.01 3.66 15.65
C GLY A 61 -3.52 2.27 16.06
N PRO A 62 -4.61 2.17 16.85
CA PRO A 62 -5.18 0.88 17.23
C PRO A 62 -5.65 0.02 16.05
N ILE A 63 -6.06 0.63 14.93
CA ILE A 63 -6.42 -0.12 13.72
C ILE A 63 -5.17 -0.69 13.06
N LEU A 64 -4.09 0.08 12.94
CA LEU A 64 -2.82 -0.38 12.41
C LEU A 64 -2.19 -1.47 13.29
N ASP A 65 -2.34 -1.37 14.61
CA ASP A 65 -1.92 -2.43 15.55
C ASP A 65 -2.67 -3.74 15.26
N MET A 66 -4.00 -3.69 15.05
CA MET A 66 -4.76 -4.89 14.65
C MET A 66 -4.34 -5.44 13.29
N VAL A 67 -4.03 -4.57 12.32
CA VAL A 67 -3.49 -5.01 11.03
C VAL A 67 -2.16 -5.73 11.24
N SER A 68 -1.27 -5.19 12.07
CA SER A 68 0.00 -5.83 12.42
C SER A 68 -0.23 -7.18 13.11
N ASP A 69 -1.17 -7.28 14.06
CA ASP A 69 -1.53 -8.54 14.72
C ASP A 69 -2.04 -9.61 13.74
N TYR A 70 -2.74 -9.22 12.67
CA TYR A 70 -3.17 -10.15 11.62
C TYR A 70 -2.03 -10.55 10.70
N MET A 71 -1.18 -9.59 10.30
CA MET A 71 -0.01 -9.84 9.47
C MET A 71 1.04 -10.70 10.20
N GLY A 72 1.15 -10.56 11.51
CA GLY A 72 2.01 -11.36 12.37
C GLY A 72 1.68 -12.85 12.35
N ARG A 73 0.44 -13.22 12.03
CA ARG A 73 -0.01 -14.64 11.98
C ARG A 73 0.39 -15.38 10.71
N LEU A 74 0.97 -14.69 9.74
CA LEU A 74 1.41 -15.31 8.50
C LEU A 74 2.59 -16.26 8.77
N GLY A 75 2.56 -17.44 8.17
CA GLY A 75 3.67 -18.37 8.23
C GLY A 75 4.76 -18.03 7.22
N ASP A 76 5.91 -18.69 7.36
CA ASP A 76 7.09 -18.45 6.52
C ASP A 76 6.80 -18.55 5.01
N LEU A 77 5.91 -19.46 4.60
CA LEU A 77 5.57 -19.63 3.19
C LEU A 77 4.83 -18.39 2.65
N GLU A 78 3.85 -17.86 3.39
CA GLU A 78 3.13 -16.65 2.99
C GLU A 78 4.04 -15.43 3.03
N VAL A 79 4.85 -15.27 4.08
CA VAL A 79 5.80 -14.15 4.22
C VAL A 79 6.81 -14.14 3.08
N ASN A 80 7.39 -15.29 2.73
CA ASN A 80 8.34 -15.37 1.63
C ASN A 80 7.69 -15.04 0.27
N LYS A 81 6.43 -15.41 0.07
CA LYS A 81 5.67 -15.04 -1.12
C LYS A 81 5.47 -13.53 -1.20
N LEU A 82 5.03 -12.89 -0.11
CA LEU A 82 4.85 -11.44 -0.06
C LEU A 82 6.17 -10.69 -0.26
N LYS A 83 7.29 -11.18 0.30
CA LYS A 83 8.62 -10.61 0.05
C LYS A 83 9.02 -10.67 -1.43
N SER A 84 8.72 -11.78 -2.11
CA SER A 84 8.95 -11.90 -3.55
C SER A 84 8.10 -10.91 -4.35
N GLU A 85 6.81 -10.77 -4.00
CA GLU A 85 5.91 -9.81 -4.65
C GLU A 85 6.37 -8.36 -4.39
N MET A 86 6.79 -8.03 -3.16
CA MET A 86 7.32 -6.71 -2.84
C MET A 86 8.59 -6.36 -3.60
N ASN A 87 9.51 -7.32 -3.73
CA ASN A 87 10.73 -7.08 -4.53
C ASN A 87 10.40 -6.80 -6.00
N ALA A 88 9.45 -7.54 -6.58
CA ALA A 88 8.99 -7.29 -7.95
C ALA A 88 8.36 -5.90 -8.09
N LEU A 89 7.55 -5.47 -7.11
CA LEU A 89 6.97 -4.13 -7.07
C LEU A 89 8.06 -3.05 -7.00
N ILE A 90 9.03 -3.19 -6.11
CA ILE A 90 10.13 -2.22 -5.94
C ILE A 90 10.96 -2.08 -7.21
N GLU A 91 11.27 -3.20 -7.88
CA GLU A 91 11.98 -3.19 -9.15
C GLU A 91 11.20 -2.44 -10.24
N GLN A 92 9.87 -2.60 -10.25
CA GLN A 92 9.00 -1.91 -11.17
C GLN A 92 8.94 -0.40 -10.87
N CYS A 93 8.61 -0.01 -9.64
CA CYS A 93 8.61 1.40 -9.22
C CYS A 93 9.93 2.11 -9.51
N ARG A 94 11.06 1.40 -9.36
CA ARG A 94 12.39 1.93 -9.72
C ARG A 94 12.52 2.19 -11.23
N LYS A 95 12.02 1.29 -12.09
CA LYS A 95 12.02 1.47 -13.55
C LYS A 95 11.11 2.64 -13.96
N ASP A 96 10.01 2.82 -13.23
CA ASP A 96 9.04 3.90 -13.43
C ASP A 96 9.53 5.25 -12.85
N GLY A 97 10.74 5.28 -12.29
CA GLY A 97 11.39 6.51 -11.85
C GLY A 97 10.87 7.06 -10.52
N TRP A 98 10.27 6.22 -9.68
CA TRP A 98 9.77 6.63 -8.38
C TRP A 98 10.89 7.18 -7.49
N GLU A 99 10.54 8.13 -6.63
CA GLU A 99 11.49 8.75 -5.72
C GLU A 99 12.08 7.75 -4.71
N LYS A 100 13.32 8.00 -4.30
CA LYS A 100 14.06 7.14 -3.35
C LYS A 100 13.31 6.92 -2.04
N GLY A 101 12.61 7.94 -1.53
CA GLY A 101 11.82 7.84 -0.31
C GLY A 101 10.65 6.85 -0.44
N HIS A 102 9.96 6.82 -1.57
CA HIS A 102 8.90 5.84 -1.82
C HIS A 102 9.46 4.41 -1.86
N LEU A 103 10.60 4.21 -2.52
CA LEU A 103 11.25 2.90 -2.57
C LEU A 103 11.71 2.44 -1.19
N GLU A 104 12.17 3.35 -0.32
CA GLU A 104 12.57 3.04 1.06
C GLU A 104 11.38 2.54 1.89
N ILE A 105 10.21 3.18 1.77
CA ILE A 105 8.97 2.74 2.44
C ILE A 105 8.58 1.33 1.97
N LEU A 106 8.62 1.07 0.66
CA LEU A 106 8.28 -0.26 0.14
C LEU A 106 9.28 -1.34 0.60
N HIS A 107 10.56 -0.98 0.74
CA HIS A 107 11.61 -1.89 1.22
C HIS A 107 11.41 -2.34 2.67
N SER A 108 10.98 -1.45 3.56
CA SER A 108 10.77 -1.78 4.98
C SER A 108 9.35 -2.22 5.30
N PHE A 109 8.40 -2.04 4.38
CA PHE A 109 6.95 -2.21 4.62
C PHE A 109 6.56 -3.48 5.39
N LEU A 110 6.99 -4.66 4.92
CA LEU A 110 6.60 -5.93 5.53
C LEU A 110 7.21 -6.13 6.92
N ASP A 111 8.41 -5.59 7.15
CA ASP A 111 9.06 -5.65 8.45
C ASP A 111 8.39 -4.65 9.42
N ASP A 112 8.05 -3.46 8.93
CA ASP A 112 7.38 -2.40 9.71
C ASP A 112 5.95 -2.79 10.13
N ILE A 113 5.20 -3.49 9.27
CA ILE A 113 3.86 -4.01 9.60
C ILE A 113 3.93 -5.29 10.44
N GLY A 114 5.11 -5.85 10.70
CA GLY A 114 5.31 -7.03 11.55
C GLY A 114 4.89 -8.35 10.91
N ALA A 115 4.97 -8.49 9.58
CA ALA A 115 4.53 -9.69 8.88
C ALA A 115 5.31 -10.95 9.33
N GLY A 116 4.59 -11.94 9.88
CA GLY A 116 5.17 -13.19 10.40
C GLY A 116 5.95 -13.06 11.70
N ALA A 117 5.80 -11.97 12.44
CA ALA A 117 6.47 -11.78 13.74
C ALA A 117 5.73 -12.43 14.93
N GLY A 118 4.53 -13.00 14.72
CA GLY A 118 3.61 -13.47 15.76
C GLY A 118 3.55 -14.99 15.96
#